data_AF-A0A0F8VRM2-F1
#
_entry.id   AF-A0A0F8VRM2-F1
#
_cell.length_a   1.000
_cell.length_b   1.000
_cell.length_c   1.000
_cell.angle_alpha   90.00
_cell.angle_beta   90.00
_cell.angle_gamma   90.00
#
_symmetry.space_group_name_H-M   'P 1'
#
loop_
_entity.id
_entity.type
_entity.pdbx_description
1 polymer ?
#
loop_
_entity_poly.entity_id
_entity_poly.type
_entity_poly.pdbx_seq_one_letter_code
_entity_poly.pdbx_strand_id
1 'polypeptide(L)' 'MMLTIIEVAKKLKVSRQTVYRLVNDDEIKIIKVRGSTRIEETELDAYIERIKAIAKEGV' A
#
# COMPACT_ATOMS: atom_id res chain seq x y z
N MET A 1 -11.64 -6.19 -0.27
CA MET A 1 -11.09 -7.08 -1.34
C MET A 1 -9.61 -7.32 -1.07
N MET A 2 -9.01 -8.43 -1.52
CA MET A 2 -7.55 -8.66 -1.39
C MET A 2 -6.84 -8.32 -2.71
N LEU A 3 -5.84 -7.44 -2.64
CA LEU A 3 -5.04 -6.98 -3.76
C LEU A 3 -3.66 -7.64 -3.75
N THR A 4 -3.10 -7.86 -4.93
CA THR A 4 -1.68 -8.20 -5.11
C THR A 4 -0.81 -6.95 -5.10
N ILE A 5 0.49 -7.14 -4.88
CA ILE A 5 1.51 -6.08 -5.03
C ILE A 5 1.39 -5.36 -6.39
N ILE A 6 1.09 -6.10 -7.46
CA ILE A 6 0.97 -5.54 -8.81
C ILE A 6 -0.25 -4.62 -8.92
N GLU A 7 -1.38 -5.02 -8.36
CA GLU A 7 -2.60 -4.21 -8.37
C GLU A 7 -2.43 -2.94 -7.52
N VAL A 8 -1.81 -3.07 -6.35
CA VAL A 8 -1.48 -1.92 -5.49
C VAL A 8 -0.55 -0.95 -6.20
N ALA A 9 0.49 -1.44 -6.87
CA ALA A 9 1.41 -0.61 -7.65
C ALA A 9 0.68 0.17 -8.75
N LYS A 10 -0.26 -0.49 -9.46
CA LYS A 10 -1.09 0.16 -10.49
C LYS A 10 -2.02 1.22 -9.89
N LYS A 11 -2.68 0.93 -8.77
CA LYS A 11 -3.59 1.88 -8.10
C LYS A 11 -2.85 3.12 -7.60
N LEU A 12 -1.68 2.94 -7.00
CA LEU A 12 -0.85 4.04 -6.48
C LEU A 12 -0.02 4.74 -7.57
N LYS A 13 0.03 4.20 -8.80
CA LYS A 13 0.91 4.67 -9.89
C LYS A 13 2.40 4.70 -9.49
N VAL A 14 2.84 3.72 -8.71
CA VAL A 14 4.24 3.58 -8.27
C VAL A 14 4.86 2.29 -8.77
N SER A 15 6.17 2.16 -8.66
CA SER A 15 6.88 0.92 -9.00
C SER A 15 6.55 -0.20 -8.01
N ARG A 16 6.64 -1.46 -8.44
CA ARG A 16 6.53 -2.63 -7.53
C ARG A 16 7.53 -2.55 -6.37
N GLN A 17 8.74 -2.06 -6.63
CA GLN A 17 9.79 -1.91 -5.63
C GLN A 17 9.39 -0.88 -4.57
N THR A 18 8.71 0.20 -4.97
CA THR A 18 8.14 1.18 -4.04
C THR A 18 7.10 0.51 -3.14
N VAL A 19 6.21 -0.32 -3.68
CA VAL A 19 5.24 -1.06 -2.85
C VAL A 19 5.94 -1.99 -1.87
N TYR A 20 6.96 -2.73 -2.31
CA TYR A 20 7.76 -3.56 -1.39
C TYR A 20 8.45 -2.74 -0.30
N ARG A 21 8.94 -1.54 -0.63
CA ARG A 21 9.52 -0.62 0.34
C ARG A 21 8.48 -0.18 1.37
N LEU A 22 7.29 0.24 0.94
CA LEU A 22 6.19 0.61 1.85
C LEU A 22 5.80 -0.53 2.79
N VAL A 23 5.82 -1.77 2.30
CA VAL A 23 5.60 -2.95 3.12
C VAL A 23 6.73 -3.18 4.12
N ASN A 24 7.99 -2.98 3.70
CA ASN A 24 9.16 -3.14 4.58
C ASN A 24 9.25 -2.02 5.63
N ASP A 25 8.80 -0.81 5.31
CA ASP A 25 8.67 0.33 6.23
C ASP A 25 7.45 0.22 7.17
N ASP A 26 6.70 -0.89 7.12
CA ASP A 26 5.45 -1.12 7.87
C ASP A 26 4.33 -0.09 7.59
N GLU A 27 4.46 0.70 6.52
CA GLU A 27 3.48 1.71 6.10
C GLU A 27 2.19 1.07 5.57
N ILE A 28 2.28 -0.15 5.04
CA ILE A 28 1.14 -0.94 4.54
C ILE A 28 1.25 -2.36 5.07
N LYS A 29 0.25 -2.81 5.84
CA LYS A 29 0.20 -4.18 6.32
C LYS A 29 -0.07 -5.18 5.19
N ILE A 30 0.57 -6.34 5.33
CA ILE A 30 0.44 -7.44 4.37
C ILE A 30 -0.02 -8.72 5.04
N ILE A 31 -0.71 -9.54 4.26
CA ILE A 31 -1.10 -10.90 4.60
C ILE A 31 -0.38 -11.85 3.65
N LYS A 32 0.40 -12.78 4.21
CA LYS A 32 1.05 -13.84 3.43
C LYS A 32 0.11 -15.03 3.30
N VAL A 33 -0.32 -15.33 2.07
CA VAL A 33 -1.16 -16.49 1.76
C VAL A 33 -0.39 -17.42 0.84
N ARG A 34 0.03 -18.59 1.36
CA ARG A 34 0.74 -19.65 0.59
C ARG A 34 1.93 -19.12 -0.24
N GLY A 35 2.73 -18.21 0.33
CA GLY A 35 3.89 -17.60 -0.34
C GLY A 35 3.58 -16.40 -1.24
N SER A 36 2.30 -16.02 -1.38
CA SER A 36 1.89 -14.80 -2.07
C SER A 36 1.58 -13.67 -1.08
N THR A 37 2.06 -12.47 -1.36
CA THR A 37 1.75 -11.28 -0.58
C THR A 37 0.43 -10.68 -1.05
N ARG A 38 -0.50 -10.50 -0.11
CA ARG A 38 -1.79 -9.86 -0.32
C ARG A 38 -1.92 -8.64 0.58
N ILE A 39 -2.60 -7.62 0.09
CA ILE A 39 -2.89 -6.38 0.81
C ILE A 39 -4.40 -6.22 0.85
N GLU A 40 -4.96 -5.93 2.01
CA GLU A 40 -6.38 -5.59 2.08
C GLU A 40 -6.62 -4.21 1.46
N GLU A 41 -7.67 -4.10 0.67
CA GLU A 41 -8.03 -2.83 0.01
C GLU A 41 -8.26 -1.70 1.03
N THR A 42 -8.88 -2.02 2.17
CA THR A 42 -9.09 -1.07 3.28
C THR A 42 -7.79 -0.51 3.84
N GLU A 43 -6.73 -1.32 3.88
CA GLU A 43 -5.40 -0.90 4.34
C GLU A 43 -4.75 0.05 3.32
N LEU A 44 -4.94 -0.21 2.02
CA LEU A 44 -4.50 0.69 0.96
C LEU A 44 -5.23 2.03 1.02
N ASP A 45 -6.55 2.02 1.21
CA ASP A 45 -7.34 3.24 1.35
C ASP A 45 -6.89 4.04 2.59
N ALA A 46 -6.65 3.38 3.73
CA ALA A 46 -6.14 4.01 4.93
C ALA A 46 -4.76 4.66 4.70
N TYR A 47 -3.86 4.00 3.95
CA TYR A 47 -2.58 4.58 3.56
C TYR A 47 -2.75 5.85 2.70
N ILE A 48 -3.65 5.82 1.72
CA ILE A 48 -3.92 7.00 0.87
C ILE A 48 -4.45 8.17 1.70
N GLU A 49 -5.34 7.91 2.65
CA GLU A 49 -5.88 8.95 3.53
C GLU A 49 -4.80 9.54 4.44
N ARG A 50 -3.86 8.72 4.96
CA ARG A 50 -2.69 9.23 5.71
C ARG A 50 -1.85 10.17 4.86
N ILE A 51 -1.53 9.79 3.62
CA ILE A 51 -0.74 10.63 2.71
C ILE A 51 -1.45 11.95 2.38
N LYS A 52 -2.77 11.92 2.18
CA LYS A 52 -3.57 13.14 1.95
C LYS A 52 -3.55 14.06 3.18
N ALA A 53 -3.65 13.50 4.39
CA ALA A 53 -3.59 14.28 5.62
C ALA A 53 -2.23 14.98 5.76
N ILE A 54 -1.13 14.25 5.56
CA ILE A 54 0.23 14.81 5.58
C ILE A 54 0.39 15.93 4.53
N ALA A 55 -0.11 15.70 3.31
CA ALA A 55 -0.05 16.71 2.25
C ALA A 55 -0.86 17.97 2.57
N LYS A 56 -1.93 17.85 3.37
CA LYS A 56 -2.79 18.97 3.78
C LYS A 56 -2.20 19.77 4.93
N GLU A 57 -1.43 19.14 5.82
CA GLU A 57 -0.77 19.81 6.95
C GLU A 57 0.52 20.55 6.56
N GLY A 58 1.06 20.29 5.37
CA GLY A 58 2.25 20.95 4.83
C GLY A 58 1.99 22.19 3.96
N VAL A 59 0.76 22.73 3.93
CA VAL A 59 0.36 23.92 3.14
C VAL A 59 -0.14 25.04 4.03
#